data_AF-A0A7X5KMR2-F1
#
_entry.id   AF-A0A7X5KMR2-F1
#
_cell.length_a   1.000
_cell.length_b   1.000
_cell.length_c   1.000
_cell.angle_alpha   90.00
_cell.angle_beta   90.00
_cell.angle_gamma   90.00
#
_symmetry.space_group_name_H-M   'P 1'
#
loop_
_entity.id
_entity.type
_entity.pdbx_description
1 polymer ?
#
loop_
_entity_poly.entity_id
_entity_poly.type
_entity_poly.pdbx_seq_one_letter_code
_entity_poly.pdbx_strand_id
1 'polypeptide(L)'
;MSKRKVIQYVLNKKGITLVELIIAIGVSTVVIGVVATMFLFGNNVFGKAERQYDIQSDLRLASDYLQQQLHYASYLYVVDELGGHQDLSDMPEIQAEYLEYIYIDNDNYLVHVKADGTGGYLPVFRTSFKLEDTTFALQNNHLVIEVKDEQRSEQSYELSSKILLPNLMLYRDGITEGPDKAVVFARDIASFALLGGTFGDSELTYEEIVAIVQNALASISTLQFASSAPATHNKPQVNIPATAGISYKFTAASANNPAIIKISEQGTYVTITRPGGGSRAGTITLQATKGTYSATKVFSVTIPSHPDSVIIVPQ
;
A
#
# COMPACT_ATOMS: atom_id res chain seq x y z
N MET A 1 29.94 63.97 -42.23
CA MET A 1 30.15 62.77 -43.07
C MET A 1 29.41 62.94 -44.38
N SER A 2 30.11 62.90 -45.51
CA SER A 2 29.59 63.28 -46.84
C SER A 2 28.55 62.28 -47.37
N LYS A 3 27.34 62.76 -47.66
CA LYS A 3 26.22 62.00 -48.28
C LYS A 3 26.62 61.25 -49.56
N ARG A 4 27.72 61.65 -50.22
CA ARG A 4 28.27 60.96 -51.39
C ARG A 4 28.79 59.55 -51.10
N LYS A 5 29.31 59.28 -49.89
CA LYS A 5 29.83 57.94 -49.55
C LYS A 5 28.73 56.90 -49.35
N VAL A 6 27.57 57.32 -48.84
CA VAL A 6 26.41 56.43 -48.63
C VAL A 6 25.79 56.01 -49.97
N ILE A 7 25.72 56.93 -50.93
CA ILE A 7 25.18 56.66 -52.27
C ILE A 7 26.10 55.73 -53.09
N GLN A 8 27.43 55.86 -52.95
CA GLN A 8 28.38 54.97 -53.63
C GLN A 8 28.33 53.51 -53.12
N TYR A 9 27.96 53.28 -51.86
CA TYR A 9 27.82 51.92 -51.31
C TYR A 9 26.58 51.20 -51.89
N VAL A 10 25.49 51.94 -52.14
CA VAL A 10 24.24 51.41 -52.73
C VAL A 10 24.34 51.25 -54.27
N LEU A 11 25.19 52.04 -54.93
CA LEU A 11 25.40 51.98 -56.39
C LEU A 11 26.47 51.01 -56.86
N ASN A 12 27.19 50.32 -55.95
CA ASN A 12 28.16 49.29 -56.32
C ASN A 12 27.44 47.99 -56.69
N LYS A 13 26.82 47.97 -57.87
CA LYS A 13 26.11 46.82 -58.44
C LYS A 13 27.08 45.79 -59.00
N LYS A 14 27.84 45.11 -58.14
CA LYS A 14 28.37 43.79 -58.52
C LYS A 14 27.16 42.86 -58.59
N GLY A 15 26.75 42.50 -59.80
CA GLY A 15 25.66 41.55 -60.00
C GLY A 15 26.00 40.21 -59.36
N ILE A 16 24.99 39.50 -58.85
CA ILE A 16 25.15 38.13 -58.35
C ILE A 16 25.64 37.27 -59.51
N THR A 17 26.77 36.61 -59.34
CA THR A 17 27.26 35.68 -60.36
C THR A 17 26.43 34.39 -60.33
N LEU A 18 26.28 33.72 -61.48
CA LEU A 18 25.53 32.45 -61.57
C LEU A 18 26.09 31.40 -60.60
N VAL A 19 27.42 31.39 -60.40
CA VAL A 19 28.11 30.47 -59.49
C VAL A 19 27.74 30.74 -58.03
N GLU A 20 27.71 32.00 -57.60
CA GLU A 20 27.27 32.36 -56.24
C GLU A 20 25.83 31.93 -55.98
N LEU A 21 24.94 32.06 -56.97
CA LEU A 21 23.55 31.62 -56.84
C LEU A 21 23.42 30.10 -56.65
N ILE A 22 24.15 29.32 -57.45
CA ILE A 22 24.13 27.85 -57.35
C ILE A 22 24.68 27.40 -56.00
N ILE A 23 25.79 27.99 -55.54
CA ILE A 23 26.37 27.69 -54.23
C ILE A 23 25.39 28.05 -53.11
N ALA A 24 24.75 29.22 -53.17
CA ALA A 24 23.77 29.65 -52.17
C ALA A 24 22.55 28.71 -52.09
N ILE A 25 22.03 28.25 -53.23
CA ILE A 25 20.93 27.29 -53.27
C ILE A 25 21.37 25.93 -52.71
N GLY A 26 22.56 25.47 -53.07
CA GLY A 26 23.13 24.22 -52.56
C GLY A 26 23.25 24.21 -51.03
N VAL A 27 23.85 25.27 -50.46
CA VAL A 27 23.99 25.42 -49.00
C VAL A 27 22.62 25.56 -48.34
N SER A 28 21.71 26.36 -48.90
CA SER A 28 20.37 26.54 -48.34
C SER A 28 19.58 25.24 -48.28
N THR A 29 19.70 24.39 -49.30
CA THR A 29 19.00 23.10 -49.35
C THR A 29 19.50 22.16 -48.24
N VAL A 30 20.81 22.12 -48.01
CA VAL A 30 21.39 21.32 -46.91
C VAL A 30 20.90 21.83 -45.56
N VAL A 31 20.92 23.15 -45.35
CA VAL A 31 20.45 23.76 -44.09
C VAL A 31 18.97 23.48 -43.86
N ILE A 32 18.12 23.68 -44.87
CA ILE A 32 16.68 23.40 -44.78
C ILE A 32 16.44 21.93 -44.48
N GLY A 33 17.19 21.02 -45.13
CA GLY A 33 17.09 19.58 -44.88
C GLY A 33 17.37 19.22 -43.42
N VAL A 34 18.44 19.78 -42.83
CA VAL A 34 18.78 19.55 -41.42
C VAL A 34 17.72 20.13 -40.47
N VAL A 35 17.21 21.34 -40.75
CA VAL A 35 16.16 21.95 -39.92
C VAL A 35 14.87 21.13 -39.99
N ALA A 36 14.49 20.67 -41.18
CA ALA A 36 13.29 19.86 -41.36
C ALA A 36 13.38 18.53 -40.62
N THR A 37 14.52 17.83 -40.68
CA THR A 37 14.71 16.56 -39.96
C THR A 37 14.72 16.78 -38.45
N MET A 38 15.37 17.83 -37.95
CA MET A 38 15.33 18.17 -36.52
C MET A 38 13.91 18.50 -36.05
N PHE A 39 13.12 19.22 -36.85
CA PHE A 39 11.73 19.55 -36.53
C PHE A 39 10.84 18.31 -36.47
N LEU A 40 10.92 17.43 -37.48
CA LEU A 40 10.17 16.17 -37.50
C LEU A 40 10.56 15.25 -36.35
N PHE A 41 11.86 15.12 -36.09
CA PHE A 41 12.38 14.37 -34.95
C PHE A 41 11.86 14.93 -33.62
N GLY A 42 11.92 16.25 -33.44
CA GLY A 42 11.43 16.93 -32.26
C GLY A 42 9.96 16.62 -31.99
N ASN A 43 9.09 16.82 -32.98
CA ASN A 43 7.65 16.54 -32.84
C ASN A 43 7.38 15.07 -32.49
N ASN A 44 8.11 14.14 -33.09
CA ASN A 44 7.97 12.72 -32.79
C ASN A 44 8.41 12.38 -31.36
N VAL A 45 9.50 12.99 -30.88
CA VAL A 45 9.99 12.79 -29.51
C VAL A 45 9.04 13.41 -28.49
N PHE A 46 8.56 14.64 -28.73
CA PHE A 46 7.60 15.29 -27.84
C PHE A 46 6.29 14.51 -27.73
N GLY A 47 5.72 14.07 -28.86
CA GLY A 47 4.48 13.28 -28.86
C GLY A 47 4.64 11.88 -28.25
N LYS A 48 5.85 11.33 -28.17
CA LYS A 48 6.13 10.09 -27.43
C LYS A 48 6.25 10.36 -25.92
N ALA A 49 6.97 11.44 -25.55
CA ALA A 49 7.15 11.82 -24.16
C ALA A 49 5.82 12.20 -23.48
N GLU A 50 4.94 12.91 -24.18
CA GLU A 50 3.61 13.28 -23.69
C GLU A 50 2.76 12.04 -23.38
N ARG A 51 2.66 11.10 -24.32
CA ARG A 51 1.94 9.83 -24.10
C ARG A 51 2.51 9.02 -22.93
N GLN A 52 3.83 8.93 -22.83
CA GLN A 52 4.47 8.23 -21.73
C GLN A 52 4.20 8.91 -20.38
N TYR A 53 4.17 10.24 -20.35
CA TYR A 53 3.84 11.01 -19.16
C TYR A 53 2.39 10.77 -18.72
N ASP A 54 1.44 10.79 -19.66
CA ASP A 54 0.03 10.55 -19.36
C ASP A 54 -0.20 9.16 -18.76
N ILE A 55 0.35 8.11 -19.36
CA ILE A 55 0.24 6.73 -18.85
C ILE A 55 0.84 6.61 -17.44
N GLN A 56 2.00 7.21 -17.19
CA GLN A 56 2.63 7.19 -15.86
C GLN A 56 1.80 7.94 -14.82
N SER A 57 1.22 9.08 -15.21
CA SER A 57 0.33 9.87 -14.36
C SER A 57 -0.92 9.06 -13.99
N ASP A 58 -1.55 8.43 -14.98
CA ASP A 58 -2.74 7.60 -14.82
C ASP A 58 -2.47 6.38 -13.93
N LEU A 59 -1.38 5.65 -14.16
CA LEU A 59 -0.99 4.53 -13.31
C LEU A 59 -0.70 4.97 -11.88
N ARG A 60 -0.08 6.14 -11.69
CA ARG A 60 0.15 6.71 -10.37
C ARG A 60 -1.17 7.01 -9.66
N LEU A 61 -2.13 7.63 -10.34
CA LEU A 61 -3.45 7.90 -9.76
C LEU A 61 -4.18 6.60 -9.38
N ALA A 62 -4.12 5.58 -10.23
CA ALA A 62 -4.68 4.26 -9.93
C ALA A 62 -4.00 3.60 -8.73
N SER A 63 -2.67 3.66 -8.67
CA SER A 63 -1.86 3.10 -7.57
C SER A 63 -2.14 3.81 -6.25
N ASP A 64 -2.20 5.14 -6.26
CA ASP A 64 -2.50 5.95 -5.08
C ASP A 64 -3.91 5.62 -4.56
N TYR A 65 -4.88 5.48 -5.46
CA TYR A 65 -6.24 5.07 -5.11
C TYR A 65 -6.29 3.67 -4.50
N LEU A 66 -5.69 2.68 -5.17
CA LEU A 66 -5.61 1.30 -4.68
C LEU A 66 -4.91 1.25 -3.32
N GLN A 67 -3.79 1.94 -3.15
CA GLN A 67 -3.09 1.99 -1.88
C GLN A 67 -3.98 2.56 -0.78
N GLN A 68 -4.72 3.65 -1.04
CA GLN A 68 -5.65 4.20 -0.06
C GLN A 68 -6.79 3.24 0.32
N GLN A 69 -7.32 2.48 -0.64
CA GLN A 69 -8.40 1.54 -0.35
C GLN A 69 -7.89 0.30 0.40
N LEU A 70 -6.77 -0.26 -0.05
CA LEU A 70 -6.24 -1.53 0.42
C LEU A 70 -5.39 -1.40 1.69
N HIS A 71 -4.85 -0.21 2.00
CA HIS A 71 -4.10 0.00 3.24
C HIS A 71 -4.93 -0.26 4.51
N TYR A 72 -6.23 0.02 4.43
CA TYR A 72 -7.21 -0.23 5.49
C TYR A 72 -7.94 -1.56 5.31
N ALA A 73 -7.57 -2.37 4.32
CA ALA A 73 -8.12 -3.70 4.18
C ALA A 73 -7.56 -4.60 5.28
N SER A 74 -8.45 -5.30 5.95
CA SER A 74 -8.12 -6.36 6.90
C SER A 74 -8.09 -7.73 6.22
N TYR A 75 -8.77 -7.87 5.08
CA TYR A 75 -8.84 -9.07 4.26
C TYR A 75 -8.79 -8.71 2.78
N LEU A 76 -8.12 -9.52 1.96
CA LEU A 76 -7.96 -9.31 0.52
C LEU A 76 -7.73 -10.64 -0.20
N TYR A 77 -8.34 -10.76 -1.37
CA TYR A 77 -8.08 -11.83 -2.32
C TYR A 77 -8.10 -11.25 -3.74
N VAL A 78 -7.32 -11.84 -4.64
CA VAL A 78 -7.26 -11.46 -6.06
C VAL A 78 -8.06 -12.51 -6.83
N VAL A 79 -8.84 -12.11 -7.84
CA VAL A 79 -9.65 -13.04 -8.65
C VAL A 79 -9.55 -12.73 -10.13
N ASP A 80 -9.59 -13.80 -10.92
CA ASP A 80 -9.49 -13.77 -12.37
C ASP A 80 -10.69 -13.05 -13.03
N GLU A 81 -11.91 -13.28 -12.53
CA GLU A 81 -13.13 -12.68 -13.07
C GLU A 81 -14.12 -12.25 -11.97
N LEU A 82 -14.77 -11.10 -12.18
CA LEU A 82 -15.93 -10.68 -11.41
C LEU A 82 -17.07 -11.71 -11.56
N GLY A 83 -17.27 -12.51 -10.52
CA GLY A 83 -18.29 -13.57 -10.53
C GLY A 83 -17.78 -14.93 -11.02
N GLY A 84 -16.46 -15.08 -11.24
CA GLY A 84 -15.84 -16.37 -11.58
C GLY A 84 -15.80 -17.38 -10.42
N HIS A 85 -15.96 -16.93 -9.18
CA HIS A 85 -16.28 -17.82 -8.07
C HIS A 85 -17.79 -18.06 -8.03
N GLN A 86 -18.27 -19.02 -8.85
CA GLN A 86 -19.57 -19.64 -8.60
C GLN A 86 -19.56 -20.49 -7.30
N ASP A 87 -18.38 -20.77 -6.75
CA ASP A 87 -18.19 -21.27 -5.39
C ASP A 87 -17.89 -20.11 -4.43
N LEU A 88 -18.92 -19.31 -4.13
CA LEU A 88 -18.93 -18.51 -2.89
C LEU A 88 -18.93 -19.42 -1.64
N SER A 89 -19.11 -20.73 -1.82
CA SER A 89 -19.00 -21.79 -0.82
C SER A 89 -17.59 -21.92 -0.22
N ASP A 90 -16.56 -21.62 -1.02
CA ASP A 90 -15.15 -21.78 -0.63
C ASP A 90 -14.55 -20.47 -0.08
N MET A 91 -15.26 -19.35 -0.23
CA MET A 91 -14.90 -18.13 0.46
C MET A 91 -15.20 -18.31 1.96
N PRO A 92 -14.33 -17.81 2.86
CA PRO A 92 -14.74 -17.66 4.26
C PRO A 92 -16.08 -16.92 4.27
N GLU A 93 -16.99 -17.30 5.16
CA GLU A 93 -18.41 -16.92 5.24
C GLU A 93 -18.67 -15.40 5.44
N ILE A 94 -17.79 -14.53 4.95
CA ILE A 94 -17.91 -13.09 4.94
C ILE A 94 -19.22 -12.79 4.22
N GLN A 95 -20.18 -12.25 4.96
CA GLN A 95 -21.44 -11.84 4.37
C GLN A 95 -21.14 -10.87 3.23
N ALA A 96 -21.73 -11.13 2.07
CA ALA A 96 -21.45 -10.40 0.84
C ALA A 96 -21.53 -8.89 1.03
N GLU A 97 -22.37 -8.41 1.95
CA GLU A 97 -22.56 -6.99 2.33
C GLU A 97 -21.30 -6.26 2.82
N TYR A 98 -20.26 -6.97 3.27
CA TYR A 98 -19.00 -6.38 3.72
C TYR A 98 -17.90 -6.38 2.66
N LEU A 99 -18.15 -6.98 1.50
CA LEU A 99 -17.17 -7.10 0.43
C LEU A 99 -17.17 -5.86 -0.48
N GLU A 100 -15.97 -5.39 -0.77
CA GLU A 100 -15.67 -4.34 -1.74
C GLU A 100 -14.83 -4.95 -2.87
N TYR A 101 -15.14 -4.58 -4.11
CA TYR A 101 -14.52 -5.13 -5.31
C TYR A 101 -13.89 -3.99 -6.11
N ILE A 102 -12.60 -4.10 -6.40
CA ILE A 102 -11.90 -3.25 -7.36
C ILE A 102 -11.52 -4.09 -8.56
N TYR A 103 -11.86 -3.67 -9.76
CA TYR A 103 -11.64 -4.46 -10.97
C TYR A 103 -11.42 -3.58 -12.19
N ILE A 104 -10.92 -4.18 -13.28
CA ILE A 104 -10.88 -3.56 -14.60
C ILE A 104 -12.15 -3.94 -15.37
N ASP A 105 -12.96 -2.95 -15.74
CA ASP A 105 -14.18 -3.18 -16.52
C ASP A 105 -13.86 -3.56 -17.98
N ASN A 106 -14.88 -3.96 -18.75
CA ASN A 106 -14.73 -4.36 -20.16
C ASN A 106 -14.20 -3.22 -21.06
N ASP A 107 -14.28 -1.97 -20.59
CA ASP A 107 -13.78 -0.79 -21.29
C ASP A 107 -12.40 -0.34 -20.79
N ASN A 108 -11.73 -1.18 -19.98
CA ASN A 108 -10.41 -0.98 -19.37
C ASN A 108 -10.34 0.15 -18.33
N TYR A 109 -11.45 0.48 -17.66
CA TYR A 109 -11.43 1.40 -16.54
C TYR A 109 -11.30 0.65 -15.23
N LEU A 110 -10.48 1.16 -14.32
CA LEU A 110 -10.50 0.73 -12.93
C LEU A 110 -11.79 1.21 -12.26
N VAL A 111 -12.56 0.27 -11.74
CA VAL A 111 -13.85 0.46 -11.08
C VAL A 111 -13.76 -0.09 -9.66
N HIS A 112 -14.36 0.63 -8.71
CA HIS A 112 -14.58 0.17 -7.34
C HIS A 112 -16.09 0.12 -7.08
N VAL A 113 -16.58 -1.03 -6.63
CA VAL A 113 -17.96 -1.21 -6.17
C VAL A 113 -18.01 -1.78 -4.76
N LYS A 114 -19.09 -1.49 -4.05
CA LYS A 114 -19.40 -2.03 -2.72
C LYS A 114 -20.68 -2.83 -2.79
N ALA A 115 -20.74 -4.00 -2.16
CA ALA A 115 -21.99 -4.75 -2.05
C ALA A 115 -23.06 -3.98 -1.25
N ASP A 116 -24.31 -4.07 -1.67
CA ASP A 116 -25.43 -3.33 -1.06
C ASP A 116 -26.24 -4.12 -0.02
N GLY A 117 -25.85 -5.36 0.25
CA GLY A 117 -26.55 -6.28 1.17
C GLY A 117 -27.85 -6.87 0.64
N THR A 118 -28.29 -6.47 -0.54
CA THR A 118 -29.46 -7.04 -1.26
C THR A 118 -29.06 -7.92 -2.44
N GLY A 119 -27.75 -8.18 -2.59
CA GLY A 119 -27.17 -8.92 -3.70
C GLY A 119 -26.78 -8.04 -4.91
N GLY A 120 -26.91 -6.71 -4.79
CA GLY A 120 -26.47 -5.74 -5.77
C GLY A 120 -25.14 -5.08 -5.39
N TYR A 121 -24.65 -4.24 -6.31
CA TYR A 121 -23.38 -3.53 -6.17
C TYR A 121 -23.59 -2.02 -6.39
N LEU A 122 -23.02 -1.21 -5.51
CA LEU A 122 -23.02 0.25 -5.59
C LEU A 122 -21.67 0.74 -6.10
N PRO A 123 -21.64 1.52 -7.20
CA PRO A 123 -20.39 2.12 -7.67
C PRO A 123 -19.89 3.17 -6.69
N VAL A 124 -18.64 3.04 -6.28
CA VAL A 124 -17.94 3.96 -5.38
C VAL A 124 -17.00 4.86 -6.16
N PHE A 125 -16.28 4.29 -7.13
CA PHE A 125 -15.30 5.01 -7.93
C PHE A 125 -15.15 4.38 -9.30
N ARG A 126 -14.84 5.22 -10.29
CA ARG A 126 -14.41 4.80 -11.62
C ARG A 126 -13.39 5.81 -12.12
N THR A 127 -12.29 5.31 -12.65
CA THR A 127 -11.27 6.14 -13.30
C THR A 127 -11.84 6.84 -14.54
N SER A 128 -11.27 8.01 -14.88
CA SER A 128 -11.58 8.74 -16.11
C SER A 128 -10.65 8.39 -17.27
N PHE A 129 -9.60 7.62 -16.99
CA PHE A 129 -8.61 7.10 -17.93
C PHE A 129 -8.72 5.57 -18.00
N LYS A 130 -8.15 4.97 -19.06
CA LYS A 130 -8.13 3.51 -19.21
C LYS A 130 -6.74 2.97 -18.89
N LEU A 131 -6.72 1.80 -18.27
CA LEU A 131 -5.54 0.99 -18.01
C LEU A 131 -5.63 -0.25 -18.91
N GLU A 132 -5.02 -0.18 -20.09
CA GLU A 132 -4.99 -1.29 -21.05
C GLU A 132 -4.14 -2.44 -20.49
N ASP A 133 -4.51 -3.69 -20.80
CA ASP A 133 -3.80 -4.93 -20.41
C ASP A 133 -3.20 -4.88 -18.99
N THR A 134 -4.10 -4.64 -18.03
CA THR A 134 -3.76 -4.52 -16.61
C THR A 134 -3.98 -5.83 -15.89
N THR A 135 -2.99 -6.22 -15.09
CA THR A 135 -3.05 -7.41 -14.26
C THR A 135 -2.81 -7.04 -12.80
N PHE A 136 -3.52 -7.74 -11.93
CA PHE A 136 -3.25 -7.73 -10.50
C PHE A 136 -2.53 -9.03 -10.15
N ALA A 137 -1.43 -8.93 -9.42
CA ALA A 137 -0.71 -10.09 -8.92
C ALA A 137 -0.32 -9.87 -7.47
N LEU A 138 -0.50 -10.87 -6.63
CA LEU A 138 -0.05 -10.80 -5.25
C LEU A 138 1.31 -11.48 -5.10
N GLN A 139 2.30 -10.74 -4.61
CA GLN A 139 3.65 -11.25 -4.38
C GLN A 139 4.07 -10.96 -2.93
N ASN A 140 4.11 -12.00 -2.10
CA ASN A 140 4.29 -11.87 -0.65
C ASN A 140 3.23 -10.94 -0.06
N ASN A 141 3.66 -9.86 0.59
CA ASN A 141 2.80 -8.84 1.19
C ASN A 141 2.64 -7.59 0.31
N HIS A 142 2.85 -7.72 -1.00
CA HIS A 142 2.68 -6.65 -1.97
C HIS A 142 1.63 -7.02 -3.01
N LEU A 143 0.72 -6.09 -3.28
CA LEU A 143 -0.07 -6.12 -4.50
C LEU A 143 0.76 -5.48 -5.60
N VAL A 144 1.05 -6.26 -6.63
CA VAL A 144 1.69 -5.81 -7.86
C VAL A 144 0.59 -5.52 -8.87
N ILE A 145 0.65 -4.34 -9.45
CA ILE A 145 -0.22 -3.95 -10.57
C ILE A 145 0.71 -3.78 -11.75
N GLU A 146 0.50 -4.55 -12.80
CA GLU A 146 1.24 -4.41 -14.05
C GLU A 146 0.28 -3.89 -15.10
N VAL A 147 0.69 -2.84 -15.81
CA VAL A 147 -0.05 -2.27 -16.92
C VAL A 147 0.82 -2.39 -18.16
N LYS A 148 0.29 -3.05 -19.18
CA LYS A 148 0.92 -3.17 -20.49
C LYS A 148 0.12 -2.36 -21.49
N ASP A 149 0.75 -1.35 -22.08
CA ASP A 149 0.12 -0.64 -23.20
C ASP A 149 0.82 -1.04 -24.50
N GLU A 150 0.19 -1.97 -25.22
CA GLU A 150 0.59 -2.38 -26.58
C GLU A 150 -0.21 -1.67 -27.67
N GLN A 151 -1.31 -0.98 -27.32
CA GLN A 151 -2.30 -0.49 -28.29
C GLN A 151 -2.15 1.00 -28.62
N ARG A 152 -1.57 1.82 -27.72
CA ARG A 152 -1.48 3.29 -27.92
C ARG A 152 -0.16 3.80 -28.49
N SER A 153 0.82 2.93 -28.72
CA SER A 153 2.10 3.28 -29.32
C SER A 153 2.71 2.18 -30.17
N GLU A 154 3.57 2.55 -31.11
CA GLU A 154 4.42 1.63 -31.89
C GLU A 154 5.44 0.85 -31.03
N GLN A 155 5.45 1.07 -29.72
CA GLN A 155 6.34 0.44 -28.75
C GLN A 155 5.49 -0.01 -27.56
N SER A 156 5.73 -1.22 -27.05
CA SER A 156 5.09 -1.71 -25.83
C SER A 156 5.67 -0.99 -24.61
N TYR A 157 4.80 -0.50 -23.74
CA TYR A 157 5.19 0.04 -22.44
C TYR A 157 4.71 -0.91 -21.35
N GLU A 158 5.63 -1.34 -20.49
CA GLU A 158 5.34 -2.13 -19.31
C GLU A 158 5.68 -1.28 -18.08
N LEU A 159 4.66 -0.99 -17.28
CA LEU A 159 4.81 -0.29 -16.02
C LEU A 159 4.28 -1.17 -14.89
N SER A 160 5.05 -1.28 -13.81
CA SER A 160 4.70 -2.07 -12.63
C SER A 160 4.70 -1.17 -11.39
N SER A 161 3.65 -1.28 -10.59
CA SER A 161 3.51 -0.63 -9.30
C SER A 161 3.40 -1.68 -8.20
N LYS A 162 4.05 -1.43 -7.05
CA LYS A 162 4.04 -2.36 -5.91
C LYS A 162 3.48 -1.65 -4.68
N ILE A 163 2.38 -2.15 -4.17
CA ILE A 163 1.68 -1.62 -3.00
C ILE A 163 1.93 -2.56 -1.83
N LEU A 164 2.55 -2.06 -0.76
CA LEU A 164 2.71 -2.82 0.49
C LEU A 164 1.39 -2.91 1.25
N LEU A 165 1.05 -4.09 1.75
CA LEU A 165 -0.22 -4.39 2.43
C LEU A 165 0.02 -4.75 3.92
N PRO A 166 0.34 -3.78 4.79
CA PRO A 166 0.90 -4.05 6.12
C PRO A 166 -0.03 -4.80 7.08
N ASN A 167 -1.36 -4.75 6.84
CA ASN A 167 -2.38 -5.27 7.76
C ASN A 167 -3.10 -6.52 7.22
N LEU A 168 -2.50 -7.21 6.25
CA LEU A 168 -3.24 -8.14 5.42
C LEU A 168 -3.08 -9.60 5.83
N MET A 169 -4.22 -10.27 6.05
CA MET A 169 -4.31 -11.73 6.03
C MET A 169 -4.53 -12.20 4.60
N LEU A 170 -3.65 -13.08 4.11
CA LEU A 170 -3.70 -13.61 2.75
C LEU A 170 -4.39 -14.96 2.74
N TYR A 171 -5.42 -15.10 1.92
CA TYR A 171 -6.01 -16.40 1.59
C TYR A 171 -5.23 -17.01 0.42
N ARG A 172 -4.52 -18.12 0.69
CA ARG A 172 -3.45 -18.64 -0.16
C ARG A 172 -3.94 -19.35 -1.43
N ASP A 173 -5.18 -19.85 -1.41
CA ASP A 173 -5.74 -20.64 -2.51
C ASP A 173 -6.42 -19.79 -3.59
N GLY A 174 -6.54 -18.47 -3.38
CA GLY A 174 -7.01 -17.50 -4.37
C GLY A 174 -5.90 -16.77 -5.12
N ILE A 175 -4.65 -17.20 -5.01
CA ILE A 175 -3.52 -16.59 -5.71
C ILE A 175 -3.28 -17.38 -6.99
N THR A 176 -3.97 -17.01 -8.06
CA THR A 176 -3.64 -17.51 -9.39
C THR A 176 -2.43 -16.75 -9.92
N GLU A 177 -1.37 -17.46 -10.32
CA GLU A 177 -0.30 -16.88 -11.15
C GLU A 177 -0.89 -16.68 -12.55
N GLY A 178 -1.66 -15.61 -12.73
CA GLY A 178 -2.39 -15.30 -13.95
C GLY A 178 -2.78 -13.82 -14.04
N PRO A 179 -3.24 -13.34 -15.20
CA PRO A 179 -3.69 -11.96 -15.40
C PRO A 179 -5.04 -11.73 -14.72
N ASP A 180 -5.03 -11.68 -13.38
CA ASP A 180 -6.26 -11.51 -12.62
C ASP A 180 -6.78 -10.07 -12.75
N LYS A 181 -8.09 -9.92 -12.97
CA LYS A 181 -8.71 -8.63 -13.30
C LYS A 181 -9.40 -7.94 -12.14
N ALA A 182 -9.46 -8.57 -10.97
CA ALA A 182 -10.13 -8.00 -9.82
C ALA A 182 -9.43 -8.30 -8.49
N VAL A 183 -9.56 -7.35 -7.57
CA VAL A 183 -9.15 -7.40 -6.19
C VAL A 183 -10.40 -7.25 -5.35
N VAL A 184 -10.62 -8.18 -4.44
CA VAL A 184 -11.74 -8.12 -3.51
C VAL A 184 -11.21 -8.04 -2.09
N PHE A 185 -11.82 -7.20 -1.28
CA PHE A 185 -11.31 -6.90 0.05
C PHE A 185 -12.42 -6.51 1.02
N ALA A 186 -12.09 -6.53 2.31
CA ALA A 186 -12.94 -6.07 3.39
C ALA A 186 -12.13 -5.24 4.40
N ARG A 187 -12.71 -4.16 4.92
CA ARG A 187 -12.03 -3.24 5.84
C ARG A 187 -12.17 -3.63 7.32
N ASP A 188 -13.32 -4.18 7.69
CA ASP A 188 -13.65 -4.54 9.07
C ASP A 188 -14.14 -5.99 9.13
N ILE A 189 -13.28 -6.86 9.67
CA ILE A 189 -13.62 -8.26 10.01
C ILE A 189 -13.78 -8.45 11.52
N ALA A 190 -13.71 -7.38 12.34
CA ALA A 190 -13.93 -7.50 13.78
C ALA A 190 -15.38 -7.92 14.11
N SER A 191 -16.33 -7.57 13.24
CA SER A 191 -17.72 -8.06 13.27
C SER A 191 -17.87 -9.52 12.82
N PHE A 192 -16.91 -10.07 12.06
CA PHE A 192 -16.94 -11.43 11.53
C PHE A 192 -16.53 -12.48 12.58
N ALA A 193 -15.51 -12.18 13.39
CA ALA A 193 -15.09 -13.06 14.50
C ALA A 193 -16.18 -13.24 15.59
N LEU A 194 -17.17 -12.34 15.65
CA LEU A 194 -18.30 -12.41 16.59
C LEU A 194 -19.47 -13.28 16.09
N LEU A 195 -19.50 -13.63 14.79
CA LEU A 195 -20.60 -14.38 14.17
C LEU A 195 -20.25 -15.84 13.84
N GLY A 196 -19.09 -16.34 14.27
CA GLY A 196 -18.76 -17.77 14.20
C GLY A 196 -18.27 -18.28 12.85
N GLY A 197 -17.99 -17.39 11.89
CA GLY A 197 -17.37 -17.78 10.62
C GLY A 197 -15.93 -18.26 10.84
N THR A 198 -15.71 -19.56 10.66
CA THR A 198 -14.37 -20.15 10.59
C THR A 198 -13.72 -19.73 9.29
N PHE A 199 -12.59 -19.01 9.39
CA PHE A 199 -11.73 -18.76 8.24
C PHE A 199 -11.21 -20.10 7.71
N GLY A 200 -11.25 -20.27 6.38
CA GLY A 200 -10.58 -21.38 5.71
C GLY A 200 -9.06 -21.28 5.94
N ASP A 201 -8.60 -21.87 7.04
CA ASP A 201 -7.24 -22.36 7.15
C ASP A 201 -7.09 -23.45 6.08
N SER A 202 -6.29 -23.23 5.04
CA SER A 202 -5.55 -24.37 4.48
C SER A 202 -4.74 -24.90 5.66
N GLU A 203 -5.22 -26.01 6.23
CA GLU A 203 -5.03 -26.43 7.62
C GLU A 203 -3.59 -26.17 8.12
N LEU A 204 -3.35 -25.01 8.74
CA LEU A 204 -2.26 -24.91 9.68
C LEU A 204 -2.57 -25.96 10.72
N THR A 205 -1.71 -26.96 10.81
CA THR A 205 -1.84 -27.98 11.83
C THR A 205 -1.88 -27.27 13.18
N TYR A 206 -2.59 -27.84 14.15
CA TYR A 206 -2.62 -27.29 15.50
C TYR A 206 -1.19 -27.05 16.04
N GLU A 207 -0.23 -27.89 15.66
CA GLU A 207 1.19 -27.74 16.01
C GLU A 207 1.82 -26.48 15.40
N GLU A 208 1.52 -26.15 14.14
CA GLU A 208 2.00 -24.92 13.50
C GLU A 208 1.37 -23.68 14.12
N ILE A 209 0.08 -23.72 14.47
CA ILE A 209 -0.59 -22.61 15.18
C ILE A 209 0.07 -22.39 16.55
N VAL A 210 0.32 -23.48 17.29
CA VAL A 210 1.03 -23.43 18.58
C VAL A 210 2.42 -22.83 18.38
N ALA A 211 3.20 -23.29 17.41
CA ALA A 211 4.54 -22.80 17.14
C ALA A 211 4.55 -21.30 16.79
N ILE A 212 3.61 -20.84 15.96
CA ILE A 212 3.47 -19.43 15.58
C ILE A 212 3.20 -18.57 16.82
N VAL A 213 2.21 -18.93 17.64
CA VAL A 213 1.84 -18.14 18.83
C VAL A 213 2.97 -18.13 19.86
N GLN A 214 3.62 -19.28 20.08
CA GLN A 214 4.74 -19.39 21.01
C GLN A 214 5.97 -18.61 20.53
N ASN A 215 6.33 -18.68 19.25
CA ASN A 215 7.45 -17.93 18.68
C ASN A 215 7.20 -16.41 18.75
N ALA A 216 5.96 -15.99 18.49
CA ALA A 216 5.59 -14.59 18.59
C ALA A 216 5.71 -14.07 20.03
N LEU A 217 5.17 -14.79 21.02
CA LEU A 217 5.38 -14.47 22.43
C LEU A 217 6.87 -14.50 22.81
N ALA A 218 7.64 -15.48 22.34
CA ALA A 218 9.07 -15.59 22.61
C ALA A 218 9.87 -14.38 22.07
N SER A 219 9.52 -13.90 20.88
CA SER A 219 10.16 -12.73 20.24
C SER A 219 9.98 -11.43 21.01
N ILE A 220 8.97 -11.33 21.88
CA ILE A 220 8.71 -10.14 22.71
C ILE A 220 9.66 -10.18 23.92
N SER A 221 10.86 -9.66 23.75
CA SER A 221 11.87 -9.55 24.81
C SER A 221 11.65 -8.35 25.72
N THR A 222 11.03 -7.28 25.22
CA THR A 222 10.70 -6.06 25.96
C THR A 222 9.36 -5.50 25.48
N LEU A 223 8.61 -4.85 26.39
CA LEU A 223 7.41 -4.09 26.03
C LEU A 223 7.77 -2.61 25.90
N GLN A 224 7.29 -1.97 24.85
CA GLN A 224 7.60 -0.58 24.53
C GLN A 224 6.58 0.38 25.15
N PHE A 225 7.05 1.54 25.60
CA PHE A 225 6.18 2.62 26.07
C PHE A 225 5.61 3.41 24.89
N ALA A 226 4.34 3.80 24.97
CA ALA A 226 3.58 4.44 23.90
C ALA A 226 4.08 5.85 23.50
N SER A 227 4.85 6.51 24.38
CA SER A 227 5.39 7.85 24.13
C SER A 227 6.90 7.86 24.28
N SER A 228 7.60 8.58 23.41
CA SER A 228 9.03 8.91 23.53
C SER A 228 9.37 9.82 24.73
N ALA A 229 8.35 10.30 25.45
CA ALA A 229 8.55 11.01 26.70
C ALA A 229 9.06 10.03 27.78
N PRO A 230 10.12 10.39 28.52
CA PRO A 230 10.74 9.49 29.49
C PRO A 230 9.73 9.02 30.54
N ALA A 231 9.98 7.85 31.13
CA ALA A 231 9.23 7.20 32.23
C ALA A 231 9.07 8.04 33.53
N THR A 232 9.29 9.35 33.43
CA THR A 232 9.03 10.40 34.42
C THR A 232 7.55 10.81 34.50
N HIS A 233 6.71 10.46 33.51
CA HIS A 233 5.27 10.63 33.66
C HIS A 233 4.74 9.70 34.75
N ASN A 234 3.86 10.19 35.62
CA ASN A 234 3.27 9.40 36.71
C ASN A 234 2.35 8.26 36.22
N LYS A 235 2.21 8.06 34.90
CA LYS A 235 1.29 7.13 34.23
C LYS A 235 1.80 6.67 32.84
N PRO A 236 2.97 6.04 32.69
CA PRO A 236 3.38 5.48 31.40
C PRO A 236 2.35 4.47 30.88
N GLN A 237 2.16 4.51 29.56
CA GLN A 237 1.34 3.55 28.83
C GLN A 237 2.25 2.58 28.09
N VAL A 238 1.93 1.29 28.19
CA VAL A 238 2.64 0.20 27.51
C VAL A 238 1.76 -0.28 26.35
N ASN A 239 2.33 -0.28 25.15
CA ASN A 239 1.62 -0.72 23.95
C ASN A 239 1.91 -2.20 23.66
N ILE A 240 0.93 -2.82 23.01
CA ILE A 240 1.03 -4.17 22.50
C ILE A 240 1.82 -4.16 21.18
N PRO A 241 2.78 -5.09 20.99
CA PRO A 241 3.44 -5.26 19.70
C PRO A 241 2.47 -5.85 18.66
N ALA A 242 2.50 -5.33 17.44
CA ALA A 242 1.73 -5.90 16.33
C ALA A 242 2.49 -7.11 15.74
N THR A 243 1.80 -8.24 15.58
CA THR A 243 2.30 -9.39 14.82
C THR A 243 1.20 -9.87 13.89
N ALA A 244 1.53 -10.08 12.62
CA ALA A 244 0.56 -10.51 11.62
C ALA A 244 -0.14 -11.81 12.05
N GLY A 245 -1.47 -11.79 12.02
CA GLY A 245 -2.29 -12.97 12.32
C GLY A 245 -2.39 -13.38 13.80
N ILE A 246 -1.92 -12.54 14.72
CA ILE A 246 -2.00 -12.80 16.17
C ILE A 246 -2.69 -11.62 16.86
N SER A 247 -3.79 -11.93 17.54
CA SER A 247 -4.45 -10.96 18.42
C SER A 247 -3.81 -11.00 19.79
N TYR A 248 -3.48 -9.84 20.34
CA TYR A 248 -2.89 -9.71 21.66
C TYR A 248 -3.79 -8.89 22.58
N LYS A 249 -3.85 -9.26 23.86
CA LYS A 249 -4.51 -8.47 24.90
C LYS A 249 -3.86 -8.67 26.27
N PHE A 250 -3.82 -7.63 27.07
CA PHE A 250 -3.51 -7.77 28.49
C PHE A 250 -4.73 -8.33 29.22
N THR A 251 -4.55 -9.42 29.97
CA THR A 251 -5.66 -10.16 30.61
C THR A 251 -5.63 -10.11 32.12
N ALA A 252 -4.46 -9.90 32.71
CA ALA A 252 -4.31 -9.84 34.15
C ALA A 252 -3.19 -8.87 34.53
N ALA A 253 -3.39 -8.23 35.68
CA ALA A 253 -2.37 -7.46 36.36
C ALA A 253 -2.38 -7.84 37.84
N SER A 254 -1.20 -8.08 38.39
CA SER A 254 -1.02 -8.24 39.83
C SER A 254 -0.12 -7.12 40.31
N ALA A 255 -0.50 -6.47 41.40
CA ALA A 255 0.37 -5.59 42.13
C ALA A 255 0.00 -5.70 43.61
N ASN A 256 0.95 -5.37 44.48
CA ASN A 256 0.66 -5.16 45.90
C ASN A 256 -0.34 -3.98 46.15
N ASN A 257 -0.84 -3.37 45.07
CA ASN A 257 -2.02 -2.52 45.02
C ASN A 257 -2.56 -2.47 43.56
N PRO A 258 -3.74 -3.00 43.24
CA PRO A 258 -4.27 -3.06 41.87
C PRO A 258 -4.53 -1.68 41.25
N ALA A 259 -4.61 -0.60 42.04
CA ALA A 259 -4.73 0.76 41.50
C ALA A 259 -3.48 1.23 40.75
N ILE A 260 -2.34 0.54 40.92
CA ILE A 260 -1.04 0.83 40.29
C ILE A 260 -1.03 0.39 38.84
N ILE A 261 -1.58 -0.78 38.52
CA ILE A 261 -1.55 -1.31 37.16
C ILE A 261 -2.99 -1.44 36.68
N LYS A 262 -3.36 -0.60 35.73
CA LYS A 262 -4.69 -0.61 35.14
C LYS A 262 -4.61 -1.06 33.69
N ILE A 263 -5.32 -2.13 33.38
CA ILE A 263 -5.54 -2.59 32.01
C ILE A 263 -6.73 -1.81 31.45
N SER A 264 -6.62 -1.31 30.22
CA SER A 264 -7.76 -0.70 29.50
C SER A 264 -8.94 -1.68 29.40
N GLU A 265 -10.17 -1.21 29.26
CA GLU A 265 -11.37 -2.07 29.17
C GLU A 265 -11.29 -3.12 28.04
N GLN A 266 -10.54 -2.83 26.96
CA GLN A 266 -10.33 -3.73 25.83
C GLN A 266 -8.99 -4.49 25.86
N GLY A 267 -8.20 -4.34 26.93
CA GLY A 267 -6.89 -5.00 27.05
C GLY A 267 -5.81 -4.51 26.09
N THR A 268 -6.03 -3.42 25.35
CA THR A 268 -5.14 -2.91 24.29
C THR A 268 -3.92 -2.16 24.81
N TYR A 269 -3.99 -1.61 26.03
CA TYR A 269 -2.86 -0.99 26.71
C TYR A 269 -2.93 -1.16 28.23
N VAL A 270 -1.77 -1.04 28.87
CA VAL A 270 -1.65 -0.98 30.33
C VAL A 270 -1.17 0.40 30.74
N THR A 271 -1.84 1.00 31.72
CA THR A 271 -1.38 2.22 32.41
C THR A 271 -0.78 1.85 33.76
N ILE A 272 0.48 2.24 33.98
CA ILE A 272 1.18 2.00 35.25
C ILE A 272 1.25 3.32 36.01
N THR A 273 0.51 3.46 37.10
CA THR A 273 0.50 4.65 37.96
C THR A 273 1.50 4.49 39.10
N ARG A 274 2.29 5.53 39.40
CA ARG A 274 3.19 5.55 40.57
C ARG A 274 2.52 6.24 41.78
N PRO A 275 2.02 5.51 42.79
CA PRO A 275 1.49 6.12 44.01
C PRO A 275 2.59 6.33 45.06
N GLY A 276 3.00 7.58 45.27
CA GLY A 276 3.86 7.97 46.39
C GLY A 276 5.29 7.39 46.39
N GLY A 277 6.04 7.66 47.46
CA GLY A 277 7.41 7.19 47.63
C GLY A 277 7.48 5.72 48.03
N GLY A 278 8.29 4.92 47.33
CA GLY A 278 8.54 3.52 47.66
C GLY A 278 8.66 2.63 46.42
N SER A 279 9.46 1.58 46.50
CA SER A 279 9.57 0.58 45.42
C SER A 279 8.36 -0.35 45.42
N ARG A 280 7.82 -0.66 44.24
CA ARG A 280 6.69 -1.57 44.05
C ARG A 280 6.98 -2.53 42.93
N ALA A 281 6.47 -3.75 43.06
CA ALA A 281 6.55 -4.77 42.04
C ALA A 281 5.16 -5.35 41.75
N GLY A 282 5.01 -5.86 40.53
CA GLY A 282 3.80 -6.49 40.05
C GLY A 282 4.07 -7.34 38.82
N THR A 283 3.02 -7.91 38.26
CA THR A 283 3.07 -8.63 36.99
C THR A 283 1.97 -8.15 36.06
N ILE A 284 2.21 -8.26 34.77
CA ILE A 284 1.19 -8.15 33.72
C ILE A 284 1.23 -9.39 32.85
N THR A 285 0.07 -9.88 32.45
CA THR A 285 -0.07 -11.05 31.57
C THR A 285 -0.55 -10.59 30.21
N LEU A 286 0.27 -10.87 29.18
CA LEU A 286 -0.08 -10.69 27.78
C LEU A 286 -0.57 -12.02 27.22
N GLN A 287 -1.79 -12.07 26.72
CA GLN A 287 -2.32 -13.20 25.96
C GLN A 287 -2.12 -12.95 24.48
N ALA A 288 -1.65 -13.96 23.76
CA ALA A 288 -1.61 -14.03 22.30
C ALA A 288 -2.58 -15.12 21.82
N THR A 289 -3.37 -14.82 20.80
CA THR A 289 -4.42 -15.71 20.27
C THR A 289 -4.32 -15.77 18.74
N LYS A 290 -4.37 -16.99 18.20
CA LYS A 290 -4.54 -17.27 16.77
C LYS A 290 -5.47 -18.47 16.61
N GLY A 291 -6.55 -18.30 15.85
CA GLY A 291 -7.61 -19.32 15.76
C GLY A 291 -8.17 -19.66 17.15
N THR A 292 -8.22 -20.95 17.47
CA THR A 292 -8.68 -21.46 18.78
C THR A 292 -7.58 -21.54 19.83
N TYR A 293 -6.31 -21.41 19.44
CA TYR A 293 -5.19 -21.50 20.36
C TYR A 293 -4.88 -20.15 21.00
N SER A 294 -4.64 -20.16 22.31
CA SER A 294 -4.11 -19.01 23.02
C SER A 294 -3.00 -19.41 23.97
N ALA A 295 -2.00 -18.56 24.07
CA ALA A 295 -0.93 -18.69 25.04
C ALA A 295 -0.73 -17.36 25.76
N THR A 296 -0.04 -17.39 26.90
CA THR A 296 0.22 -16.20 27.69
C THR A 296 1.70 -16.07 28.01
N LYS A 297 2.16 -14.83 28.13
CA LYS A 297 3.48 -14.49 28.64
C LYS A 297 3.34 -13.49 29.77
N VAL A 298 4.01 -13.77 30.88
CA VAL A 298 4.00 -12.92 32.07
C VAL A 298 5.22 -12.02 32.06
N PHE A 299 5.01 -10.75 32.38
CA PHE A 299 6.08 -9.77 32.55
C PHE A 299 6.10 -9.30 33.99
N SER A 300 7.27 -9.25 34.61
CA SER A 300 7.48 -8.60 35.89
C SER A 300 7.62 -7.09 35.66
N VAL A 301 6.85 -6.32 36.41
CA VAL A 301 6.89 -4.86 36.43
C VAL A 301 7.52 -4.41 37.74
N THR A 302 8.60 -3.63 37.66
CA THR A 302 9.26 -3.02 38.81
C THR A 302 9.22 -1.51 38.70
N ILE A 303 8.70 -0.86 39.74
CA ILE A 303 8.63 0.59 39.89
C ILE A 303 9.59 0.95 41.04
N PRO A 304 10.81 1.45 40.76
CA PRO A 304 11.76 1.87 41.78
C PRO A 304 11.24 3.09 42.55
N SER A 305 11.81 3.29 43.75
CA SER A 305 11.49 4.41 44.64
C SER A 305 11.96 5.78 44.13
N HIS A 306 12.87 5.80 43.15
CA HIS A 306 13.40 7.01 42.51
C HIS A 306 12.93 7.08 41.04
N PRO A 307 12.86 8.25 40.38
CA PRO A 307 12.05 8.44 39.19
C PRO A 307 12.58 7.76 37.92
N ASP A 308 13.70 7.06 37.97
CA ASP A 308 14.55 6.89 36.79
C ASP A 308 14.16 5.75 35.84
N SER A 309 13.11 4.96 36.10
CA SER A 309 12.43 4.16 35.05
C SER A 309 11.37 3.23 35.64
N VAL A 310 10.36 2.85 34.85
CA VAL A 310 9.59 1.61 35.09
C VAL A 310 10.29 0.50 34.31
N ILE A 311 10.63 -0.60 34.98
CA ILE A 311 11.30 -1.74 34.36
C ILE A 311 10.26 -2.83 34.10
N ILE A 312 10.20 -3.32 32.86
CA ILE A 312 9.33 -4.41 32.46
C ILE A 312 10.20 -5.49 31.84
N VAL A 313 10.24 -6.67 32.46
CA VAL A 313 11.02 -7.81 31.99
C VAL A 313 10.16 -9.06 31.87
N PRO A 314 10.34 -9.89 30.84
CA PRO A 314 9.66 -11.18 30.75
C PRO A 314 10.09 -12.07 31.93
N GLN A 315 9.15 -12.87 32.46
CA GLN A 315 9.43 -13.96 33.41
C GLN A 315 9.95 -15.21 32.70
#